data_AF-A0A1B6MQ30-F1
#
_entry.id   AF-A0A1B6MQ30-F1
#
_cell.length_a   1.000
_cell.length_b   1.000
_cell.length_c   1.000
_cell.angle_alpha   90.00
_cell.angle_beta   90.00
_cell.angle_gamma   90.00
#
_symmetry.space_group_name_H-M   'P 1'
#
loop_
_entity.id
_entity.type
_entity.pdbx_description
1 polymer ?
#
loop_
_entity_poly.entity_id
_entity_poly.type
_entity_poly.pdbx_seq_one_letter_code
_entity_poly.pdbx_strand_id
1 'polypeptide(L)'
;MKMSFLDSIFGKKPTVKEQQRENDKVLRRAGREIERDRRELEREEKKLEVEIKKLAAQGNHEGCKMLAKQLIQMRKQRNRTFAANSKIQSIGAQNKAMGANVALAGAMSTTAKTMKNMNTIMKPEEVAANMREFSQANMKMDMTEEMINDTLDDMLNESAC
;
A
#
# COMPACT_ATOMS: atom_id res chain seq x y z
N MET A 1 37.58 21.48 12.65
CA MET A 1 36.29 22.21 12.56
C MET A 1 36.05 22.63 11.11
N LYS A 2 35.47 21.74 10.28
CA LYS A 2 34.99 22.00 8.90
C LYS A 2 34.29 20.72 8.42
N MET A 3 33.18 20.38 9.07
CA MET A 3 32.35 19.22 8.72
C MET A 3 30.88 19.46 9.13
N SER A 4 30.37 20.66 8.85
CA SER A 4 28.98 21.02 9.16
C SER A 4 28.34 21.95 8.13
N PHE A 5 29.11 22.52 7.19
CA PHE A 5 28.60 23.49 6.23
C PHE A 5 28.13 22.84 4.90
N LEU A 6 28.74 21.73 4.49
CA LEU A 6 28.39 21.04 3.24
C LEU A 6 27.15 20.12 3.39
N ASP A 7 26.86 19.61 4.59
CA ASP A 7 25.68 18.79 4.87
C ASP A 7 24.36 19.59 4.93
N SER A 8 24.43 20.93 4.90
CA SER A 8 23.27 21.83 5.00
C SER A 8 22.80 22.41 3.65
N ILE A 9 23.58 22.26 2.57
CA ILE A 9 23.26 22.83 1.24
C ILE A 9 22.66 21.78 0.28
N PHE A 10 22.95 20.49 0.46
CA PHE A 10 22.37 19.41 -0.35
C PHE A 10 21.49 18.50 0.51
N GLY A 11 20.25 18.95 0.74
CA GLY A 11 19.11 18.09 1.11
C GLY A 11 19.26 17.29 2.40
N LYS A 12 18.60 17.73 3.47
CA LYS A 12 18.30 16.89 4.64
C LYS A 12 17.86 15.50 4.14
N LYS A 13 18.44 14.42 4.68
CA LYS A 13 18.02 13.05 4.35
C LYS A 13 16.48 13.01 4.39
N PRO A 14 15.80 12.63 3.30
CA PRO A 14 14.36 12.73 3.22
C PRO A 14 13.77 11.96 4.39
N THR A 15 12.90 12.62 5.13
CA THR A 15 12.21 12.01 6.26
C THR A 15 11.43 10.79 5.78
N VAL A 16 11.17 9.83 6.65
CA VAL A 16 10.42 8.62 6.28
C VAL A 16 9.06 8.97 5.66
N LYS A 17 8.44 10.08 6.09
CA LYS A 17 7.21 10.63 5.49
C LYS A 17 7.41 11.16 4.06
N GLU A 18 8.52 11.82 3.78
CA GLU A 18 8.85 12.30 2.42
C GLU A 18 9.14 11.13 1.48
N GLN A 19 9.90 10.13 1.93
CA GLN A 19 10.15 8.91 1.16
C GLN A 19 8.84 8.17 0.85
N GLN A 20 7.93 8.08 1.83
CA GLN A 20 6.60 7.48 1.61
C GLN A 20 5.77 8.23 0.57
N ARG A 21 5.78 9.57 0.60
CA ARG A 21 5.07 10.39 -0.39
C ARG A 21 5.64 10.21 -1.79
N GLU A 22 6.96 10.16 -1.93
CA GLU A 22 7.60 9.90 -3.23
C GLU A 22 7.28 8.48 -3.72
N ASN A 23 7.35 7.47 -2.86
CA ASN A 23 6.95 6.10 -3.19
C ASN A 23 5.48 6.04 -3.65
N ASP A 24 4.56 6.69 -2.96
CA ASP A 24 3.15 6.76 -3.37
C ASP A 24 2.97 7.41 -4.75
N LYS A 25 3.72 8.48 -5.05
CA LYS A 25 3.70 9.12 -6.38
C LYS A 25 4.20 8.17 -7.46
N VAL A 26 5.32 7.49 -7.21
CA VAL A 26 5.92 6.52 -8.14
C VAL A 26 4.96 5.35 -8.38
N LEU A 27 4.40 4.76 -7.33
CA LEU A 27 3.44 3.66 -7.43
C LEU A 27 2.18 4.05 -8.20
N ARG A 28 1.62 5.25 -7.95
CA ARG A 28 0.48 5.77 -8.72
C ARG A 28 0.82 6.00 -10.19
N ARG A 29 2.03 6.46 -10.49
CA ARG A 29 2.50 6.64 -11.87
C ARG A 29 2.62 5.29 -12.58
N ALA A 30 3.29 4.33 -11.95
CA ALA A 30 3.46 2.97 -12.46
C ALA A 30 2.11 2.27 -12.71
N GLY A 31 1.15 2.41 -11.79
CA GLY A 31 -0.21 1.86 -11.98
C GLY A 31 -0.93 2.45 -13.20
N ARG A 32 -0.79 3.77 -13.44
CA ARG A 32 -1.38 4.42 -14.62
C ARG A 32 -0.67 4.03 -15.92
N GLU A 33 0.63 3.82 -15.88
CA GLU A 33 1.43 3.39 -17.03
C GLU A 33 1.02 1.97 -17.44
N ILE A 34 0.93 1.03 -16.50
CA ILE A 34 0.43 -0.32 -16.76
C ILE A 34 -0.99 -0.33 -17.33
N GLU A 35 -1.87 0.55 -16.85
CA GLU A 35 -3.22 0.66 -17.39
C GLU A 35 -3.24 1.22 -18.83
N ARG A 36 -2.30 2.11 -19.18
CA ARG A 36 -2.13 2.58 -20.57
C ARG A 36 -1.60 1.46 -21.46
N ASP A 37 -0.57 0.75 -21.02
CA ASP A 37 0.02 -0.38 -21.73
C ASP A 37 -1.02 -1.47 -21.97
N ARG A 38 -1.87 -1.76 -20.96
CA ARG A 38 -2.98 -2.70 -21.08
C ARG A 38 -3.95 -2.31 -22.20
N ARG A 39 -4.34 -1.03 -22.27
CA ARG A 39 -5.23 -0.53 -23.33
C ARG A 39 -4.58 -0.59 -24.70
N GLU A 40 -3.27 -0.40 -24.79
CA GLU A 40 -2.51 -0.56 -26.03
C GLU A 40 -2.51 -2.02 -26.47
N LEU A 41 -2.18 -2.95 -25.57
CA LEU A 41 -2.25 -4.40 -25.81
C LEU A 41 -3.65 -4.85 -26.26
N GLU A 42 -4.72 -4.31 -25.67
CA GLU A 42 -6.10 -4.61 -26.08
C GLU A 42 -6.42 -4.11 -27.51
N ARG A 43 -5.85 -2.99 -27.93
CA ARG A 43 -6.01 -2.50 -29.32
C ARG A 43 -5.22 -3.36 -30.30
N GLU A 44 -4.00 -3.72 -29.95
CA GLU A 44 -3.17 -4.62 -30.75
C GLU A 44 -3.82 -6.00 -30.88
N GLU A 45 -4.45 -6.49 -29.81
CA GLU A 45 -5.20 -7.76 -29.81
C GLU A 45 -6.31 -7.73 -30.85
N LYS A 46 -7.11 -6.67 -30.88
CA LYS A 46 -8.16 -6.49 -31.89
C LYS A 46 -7.62 -6.42 -33.31
N LYS A 47 -6.48 -5.74 -33.52
CA LYS A 47 -5.84 -5.67 -34.85
C LYS A 47 -5.40 -7.06 -35.33
N LEU A 48 -4.73 -7.81 -34.44
CA LEU A 48 -4.31 -9.19 -34.72
C LEU A 48 -5.50 -10.10 -35.02
N GLU A 49 -6.61 -9.97 -34.31
CA GLU A 49 -7.83 -10.75 -34.60
C GLU A 49 -8.40 -10.46 -35.99
N VAL A 50 -8.42 -9.19 -36.41
CA VAL A 50 -8.86 -8.80 -37.77
C VAL A 50 -7.91 -9.36 -38.83
N GLU A 51 -6.61 -9.29 -38.58
CA GLU A 51 -5.60 -9.77 -39.53
C GLU A 51 -5.61 -11.29 -39.68
N ILE A 52 -5.79 -12.03 -38.57
CA ILE A 52 -6.01 -13.49 -38.60
C ILE A 52 -7.25 -13.83 -39.45
N LYS A 53 -8.36 -13.12 -39.27
CA LYS A 53 -9.58 -13.34 -40.07
C LYS A 53 -9.33 -13.09 -41.56
N LYS A 54 -8.57 -12.04 -41.89
CA LYS A 54 -8.20 -11.71 -43.28
C LYS A 54 -7.33 -12.80 -43.90
N LEU A 55 -6.29 -13.27 -43.20
CA LEU A 55 -5.43 -14.36 -43.69
C LEU A 55 -6.20 -15.67 -43.82
N ALA A 56 -7.15 -15.94 -42.93
CA ALA A 56 -8.00 -17.13 -43.00
C ALA A 56 -8.88 -17.10 -44.24
N ALA A 57 -9.48 -15.95 -44.57
CA ALA A 57 -10.27 -15.78 -45.80
C ALA A 57 -9.42 -15.93 -47.08
N GLN A 58 -8.12 -15.67 -47.00
CA GLN A 58 -7.16 -15.85 -48.10
C GLN A 58 -6.62 -17.29 -48.20
N GLY A 59 -7.01 -18.19 -47.30
CA GLY A 59 -6.49 -19.57 -47.27
C GLY A 59 -5.04 -19.70 -46.79
N ASN A 60 -4.45 -18.64 -46.21
CA ASN A 60 -3.08 -18.66 -45.72
C ASN A 60 -3.01 -19.25 -44.30
N HIS A 61 -2.99 -20.59 -44.23
CA HIS A 61 -2.97 -21.33 -42.97
C HIS A 61 -1.68 -21.13 -42.15
N GLU A 62 -0.52 -20.97 -42.80
CA GLU A 62 0.75 -20.75 -42.11
C GLU A 62 0.78 -19.37 -41.41
N GLY A 63 0.36 -18.32 -42.11
CA GLY A 63 0.24 -16.98 -41.56
C GLY A 63 -0.74 -16.93 -40.39
N CYS A 64 -1.89 -17.60 -40.50
CA CYS A 64 -2.85 -17.74 -39.40
C CYS A 64 -2.23 -18.40 -38.17
N LYS A 65 -1.48 -19.49 -38.35
CA LYS A 65 -0.82 -20.21 -37.24
C LYS A 65 0.22 -19.35 -36.54
N MET A 66 0.97 -18.55 -37.29
CA MET A 66 1.96 -17.62 -36.73
C MET A 66 1.29 -16.52 -35.89
N LEU A 67 0.30 -15.82 -36.46
CA LEU A 67 -0.39 -14.74 -35.76
C LEU A 67 -1.23 -15.25 -34.58
N ALA A 68 -1.80 -16.46 -34.66
CA ALA A 68 -2.51 -17.07 -33.54
C ALA A 68 -1.60 -17.32 -32.33
N LYS A 69 -0.34 -17.74 -32.55
CA LYS A 69 0.64 -17.86 -31.46
C LYS A 69 0.93 -16.51 -30.82
N GLN A 70 1.10 -15.46 -31.64
CA GLN A 70 1.31 -14.10 -31.16
C GLN A 70 0.11 -13.61 -30.34
N LEU A 71 -1.12 -13.87 -30.79
CA LEU A 71 -2.34 -13.53 -30.07
C LEU A 71 -2.39 -14.16 -28.67
N ILE A 72 -2.04 -15.44 -28.55
CA ILE A 72 -2.00 -16.14 -27.25
C ILE A 72 -0.95 -15.52 -26.33
N GLN A 73 0.23 -15.20 -26.86
CA GLN A 73 1.29 -14.54 -26.08
C GLN A 73 0.84 -13.17 -25.58
N MET A 74 0.17 -12.39 -26.43
CA MET A 74 -0.32 -11.07 -26.07
C MET A 74 -1.44 -11.12 -25.04
N ARG A 75 -2.37 -12.09 -25.15
CA ARG A 75 -3.37 -12.37 -24.09
C ARG A 75 -2.71 -12.73 -22.76
N LYS A 76 -1.64 -13.52 -22.79
CA LYS A 76 -0.87 -13.85 -21.58
C LYS A 76 -0.18 -12.62 -20.99
N GLN A 77 0.36 -11.75 -21.82
CA GLN A 77 0.96 -10.48 -21.39
C GLN A 77 -0.08 -9.56 -20.75
N ARG A 78 -1.25 -9.37 -21.39
CA ARG A 78 -2.39 -8.65 -20.82
C ARG A 78 -2.86 -9.26 -19.50
N ASN A 79 -2.91 -10.58 -19.37
CA ASN A 79 -3.29 -11.19 -18.10
C ASN A 79 -2.26 -10.94 -16.98
N ARG A 80 -0.96 -10.88 -17.32
CA ARG A 80 0.10 -10.54 -16.36
C ARG A 80 0.01 -9.09 -15.87
N THR A 81 -0.50 -8.16 -16.67
CA THR A 81 -0.64 -6.76 -16.22
C THR A 81 -1.65 -6.60 -15.09
N PHE A 82 -2.68 -7.44 -15.00
CA PHE A 82 -3.59 -7.45 -13.84
C PHE A 82 -2.84 -7.82 -12.55
N ALA A 83 -2.05 -8.90 -12.57
CA ALA A 83 -1.25 -9.30 -11.41
C ALA A 83 -0.23 -8.21 -11.01
N ALA A 84 0.41 -7.57 -12.00
CA ALA A 84 1.33 -6.45 -11.76
C ALA A 84 0.62 -5.25 -11.12
N ASN A 85 -0.57 -4.88 -11.60
CA ASN A 85 -1.36 -3.79 -11.04
C ASN A 85 -1.81 -4.09 -9.60
N SER A 86 -2.29 -5.32 -9.34
CA SER A 86 -2.63 -5.76 -7.98
C SER A 86 -1.41 -5.71 -7.05
N LYS A 87 -0.23 -6.08 -7.54
CA LYS A 87 1.00 -5.99 -6.74
C LYS A 87 1.36 -4.55 -6.40
N ILE A 88 1.21 -3.60 -7.32
CA ILE A 88 1.41 -2.17 -7.06
C ILE A 88 0.44 -1.65 -6.00
N GLN A 89 -0.84 -2.03 -6.09
CA GLN A 89 -1.85 -1.65 -5.11
C GLN A 89 -1.51 -2.21 -3.71
N SER A 90 -1.09 -3.47 -3.63
CA SER A 90 -0.65 -4.11 -2.39
C SER A 90 0.57 -3.40 -1.78
N ILE A 91 1.58 -3.08 -2.59
CA ILE A 91 2.76 -2.32 -2.13
C ILE A 91 2.34 -0.93 -1.64
N GLY A 92 1.39 -0.27 -2.31
CA GLY A 92 0.85 1.02 -1.88
C GLY A 92 0.14 0.94 -0.52
N ALA A 93 -0.63 -0.12 -0.27
CA ALA A 93 -1.24 -0.37 1.03
C ALA A 93 -0.17 -0.61 2.12
N GLN A 94 0.85 -1.41 1.81
CA GLN A 94 1.97 -1.66 2.71
C GLN A 94 2.75 -0.38 3.04
N ASN A 95 2.97 0.50 2.05
CA ASN A 95 3.64 1.79 2.25
C ASN A 95 2.84 2.70 3.21
N LYS A 96 1.50 2.73 3.08
CA LYS A 96 0.61 3.46 4.01
C LYS A 96 0.65 2.89 5.43
N ALA A 97 0.60 1.56 5.58
CA ALA A 97 0.72 0.90 6.87
C ALA A 97 2.05 1.22 7.55
N MET A 98 3.15 1.21 6.77
CA MET A 98 4.46 1.64 7.26
C MET A 98 4.45 3.11 7.72
N GLY A 99 3.70 3.99 7.06
CA GLY A 99 3.50 5.38 7.47
C GLY A 99 2.78 5.53 8.80
N ALA A 100 1.72 4.76 9.01
CA ALA A 100 1.01 4.71 10.28
C ALA A 100 1.93 4.23 11.41
N ASN A 101 2.70 3.17 11.19
CA ASN A 101 3.66 2.65 12.17
C ASN A 101 4.73 3.67 12.55
N VAL A 102 5.25 4.43 11.58
CA VAL A 102 6.24 5.49 11.83
C VAL A 102 5.63 6.65 12.62
N ALA A 103 4.39 7.04 12.32
CA ALA A 103 3.67 8.06 13.07
C ALA A 103 3.41 7.60 14.51
N LEU A 104 2.98 6.36 14.71
CA LEU A 104 2.80 5.74 16.02
C LEU A 104 4.10 5.69 16.81
N ALA A 105 5.20 5.25 16.19
CA ALA A 105 6.52 5.22 16.83
C ALA A 105 6.98 6.64 17.25
N GLY A 106 6.71 7.66 16.42
CA GLY A 106 6.96 9.05 16.77
C GLY A 106 6.13 9.55 17.95
N ALA A 107 4.85 9.20 18.00
CA ALA A 107 3.96 9.50 19.12
C ALA A 107 4.43 8.80 20.41
N MET A 108 4.70 7.49 20.36
CA MET A 108 5.23 6.71 21.48
C MET A 108 6.57 7.25 21.99
N SER A 109 7.47 7.67 21.10
CA SER A 109 8.74 8.31 21.48
C SER A 109 8.50 9.62 22.25
N THR A 110 7.51 10.40 21.83
CA THR A 110 7.13 11.66 22.50
C THR A 110 6.49 11.37 23.85
N THR A 111 5.56 10.42 23.92
CA THR A 111 4.93 9.97 25.18
C THR A 111 5.97 9.45 26.15
N ALA A 112 6.91 8.60 25.72
CA ALA A 112 7.99 8.09 26.56
C ALA A 112 8.89 9.21 27.11
N LYS A 113 9.19 10.24 26.32
CA LYS A 113 9.91 11.44 26.79
C LYS A 113 9.10 12.22 27.82
N THR A 114 7.80 12.42 27.58
CA THR A 114 6.91 13.09 28.53
C THR A 114 6.80 12.31 29.84
N MET A 115 6.62 10.99 29.78
CA MET A 115 6.59 10.13 30.96
C MET A 115 7.92 10.14 31.73
N LYS A 116 9.05 10.11 31.02
CA LYS A 116 10.37 10.26 31.65
C LYS A 116 10.51 11.60 32.37
N ASN A 117 10.08 12.70 31.73
CA ASN A 117 10.12 14.03 32.32
C ASN A 117 9.13 14.16 33.51
N MET A 118 7.96 13.52 33.42
CA MET A 118 6.98 13.45 34.51
C MET A 118 7.53 12.69 35.71
N ASN A 119 8.26 11.60 35.48
CA ASN A 119 8.90 10.78 36.52
C ASN A 119 10.01 11.54 37.28
N THR A 120 10.59 12.59 36.69
CA THR A 120 11.53 13.50 37.36
C THR A 120 10.87 14.63 38.14
N ILE A 121 9.58 14.91 37.93
CA ILE A 121 8.86 16.06 38.52
C ILE A 121 7.79 15.61 39.53
N MET A 122 7.26 14.39 39.42
CA MET A 122 6.27 13.83 40.35
C MET A 122 6.87 12.88 41.37
N LYS A 123 6.30 12.89 42.57
CA LYS A 123 6.61 11.92 43.64
C LYS A 123 6.28 10.50 43.16
N PRO A 124 7.17 9.51 43.32
CA PRO A 124 6.99 8.16 42.79
C PRO A 124 5.75 7.42 43.35
N GLU A 125 5.18 7.86 44.46
CA GLU A 125 4.03 7.24 45.12
C GLU A 125 2.68 7.50 44.43
N GLU A 126 2.46 8.70 43.88
CA GLU A 126 1.19 9.07 43.21
C GLU A 126 1.14 8.55 41.75
N VAL A 127 2.30 8.42 41.10
CA VAL A 127 2.40 7.93 39.71
C VAL A 127 2.04 6.45 39.61
N ALA A 128 2.39 5.63 40.61
CA ALA A 128 2.09 4.21 40.62
C ALA A 128 0.58 3.91 40.75
N ALA A 129 -0.15 4.73 41.52
CA ALA A 129 -1.60 4.64 41.64
C ALA A 129 -2.30 5.01 40.33
N ASN A 130 -1.92 6.15 39.72
CA ASN A 130 -2.47 6.60 38.45
C ASN A 130 -2.13 5.66 37.27
N MET A 131 -0.98 4.98 37.30
CA MET A 131 -0.61 3.98 36.28
C MET A 131 -1.50 2.73 36.33
N ARG A 132 -1.91 2.29 37.53
CA ARG A 132 -2.86 1.16 37.66
C ARG A 132 -4.25 1.54 37.20
N GLU A 133 -4.75 2.72 37.56
CA GLU A 133 -6.05 3.21 37.07
C GLU A 133 -6.05 3.41 35.55
N PHE A 134 -4.96 3.97 34.99
CA PHE A 134 -4.83 4.12 33.54
C PHE A 134 -4.75 2.76 32.82
N SER A 135 -4.00 1.79 33.36
CA SER A 135 -3.94 0.43 32.81
C SER A 135 -5.30 -0.28 32.86
N GLN A 136 -6.07 -0.11 33.94
CA GLN A 136 -7.42 -0.65 34.03
C GLN A 136 -8.38 0.05 33.07
N ALA A 137 -8.29 1.37 32.91
CA ALA A 137 -9.11 2.12 31.97
C ALA A 137 -8.81 1.71 30.52
N ASN A 138 -7.53 1.60 30.13
CA ASN A 138 -7.15 1.13 28.79
C ASN A 138 -7.58 -0.32 28.54
N MET A 139 -7.39 -1.25 29.48
CA MET A 139 -7.90 -2.62 29.33
C MET A 139 -9.42 -2.67 29.17
N LYS A 140 -10.14 -1.82 29.92
CA LYS A 140 -11.60 -1.74 29.80
C LYS A 140 -12.02 -1.13 28.45
N MET A 141 -11.23 -0.20 27.91
CA MET A 141 -11.46 0.41 26.61
C MET A 141 -11.19 -0.56 25.46
N ASP A 142 -10.07 -1.30 25.50
CA ASP A 142 -9.75 -2.35 24.52
C ASP A 142 -10.81 -3.47 24.54
N MET A 143 -11.25 -3.89 25.74
CA MET A 143 -12.35 -4.86 25.87
C MET A 143 -13.68 -4.32 25.32
N THR A 144 -13.97 -3.03 25.45
CA THR A 144 -15.18 -2.45 24.86
C THR A 144 -15.07 -2.31 23.35
N GLU A 145 -13.90 -2.03 22.78
CA GLU A 145 -13.72 -2.03 21.31
C GLU A 145 -13.87 -3.43 20.73
N GLU A 146 -13.30 -4.47 21.34
CA GLU A 146 -13.50 -5.86 20.91
C GLU A 146 -14.96 -6.30 21.06
N MET A 147 -15.61 -6.00 22.19
CA MET A 147 -17.04 -6.33 22.37
C MET A 147 -17.96 -5.56 21.42
N ILE A 148 -17.62 -4.32 21.06
CA ILE A 148 -18.38 -3.51 20.09
C ILE A 148 -18.14 -4.01 18.66
N ASN A 149 -16.92 -4.41 18.31
CA ASN A 149 -16.63 -5.00 17.01
C ASN A 149 -17.31 -6.37 16.85
N ASP A 150 -17.28 -7.22 17.88
CA ASP A 150 -17.95 -8.54 17.83
C ASP A 150 -19.47 -8.40 17.73
N THR A 151 -20.08 -7.43 18.43
CA THR A 151 -21.54 -7.16 18.28
C THR A 151 -21.89 -6.51 16.95
N LEU A 152 -21.03 -5.66 16.39
CA LEU A 152 -21.23 -5.09 15.06
C LEU A 152 -21.02 -6.13 13.95
N ASP A 153 -20.03 -7.01 14.06
CA ASP A 153 -19.80 -8.10 13.09
C ASP A 153 -20.93 -9.13 13.16
N ASP A 154 -21.46 -9.47 14.34
CA ASP A 154 -22.63 -10.34 14.46
C ASP A 154 -23.88 -9.70 13.84
N MET A 155 -24.12 -8.40 14.08
CA MET A 155 -25.24 -7.68 13.45
C MET A 155 -25.10 -7.54 11.92
N LEU A 156 -23.88 -7.39 11.41
CA LEU A 156 -23.60 -7.27 9.97
C LEU A 156 -23.62 -8.63 9.26
N ASN A 157 -23.24 -9.72 9.93
CA ASN A 157 -23.36 -11.08 9.38
C ASN A 157 -24.79 -11.62 9.42
N GLU A 158 -25.62 -11.23 10.40
CA GLU A 158 -27.05 -11.63 10.44
C GLU A 158 -27.89 -10.93 9.36
N SER A 159 -27.41 -9.79 8.84
CA SER A 159 -28.07 -9.03 7.78
C SER A 159 -27.67 -9.46 6.35
N ALA A 160 -26.81 -10.48 6.22
CA ALA A 160 -26.27 -10.96 4.93
C ALA A 160 -26.85 -12.32 4.45
N CYS A 161 -28.03 -12.72 4.94
CA CYS A 161 -28.83 -13.83 4.40
C CYS A 161 -30.07 -13.33 3.66
#